data_AF-A0A949GZZ0-F1
#
_entry.id   AF-A0A949GZZ0-F1
#
_cell.length_a   1.000
_cell.length_b   1.000
_cell.length_c   1.000
_cell.angle_alpha   90.00
_cell.angle_beta   90.00
_cell.angle_gamma   90.00
#
_symmetry.space_group_name_H-M   'P 1'
#
loop_
_entity.id
_entity.type
_entity.pdbx_description
1 polymer ?
#
loop_
_entity_poly.entity_id
_entity_poly.type
_entity_poly.pdbx_seq_one_letter_code
_entity_poly.pdbx_strand_id
1 'polypeptide(L)'
;MRTKGVEVPDGEGAQDNGVIGPAAAAVAIISVLVGGSILSAHDKKLSLSEAGPVAEAPAALSPAPPSPSPVFAQGPSPADLPGIASDQGAPANLSISPEMVVKFKNDARVKPIIDQFWKNPIAARKAFLELRSKRPDLSGLTLDRVTYSNELVLVPDASSKKPMGAKEMREIARKLTKSPDIEYAEVTMTAHPGGDK
;
A
#
# COMPACT_ATOMS: atom_id res chain seq x y z
N MET A 1 -59.26 46.81 -43.07
CA MET A 1 -58.55 46.11 -44.16
C MET A 1 -58.35 44.67 -43.70
N ARG A 2 -59.16 43.69 -44.17
CA ARG A 2 -58.81 42.67 -45.21
C ARG A 2 -57.36 42.16 -45.08
N THR A 3 -56.98 40.88 -45.04
CA THR A 3 -57.56 39.52 -44.94
C THR A 3 -56.34 38.56 -45.07
N LYS A 4 -56.51 37.27 -44.68
CA LYS A 4 -55.65 36.08 -44.94
C LYS A 4 -54.54 35.84 -43.90
N GLY A 5 -54.40 34.70 -43.22
CA GLY A 5 -54.96 33.36 -43.40
C GLY A 5 -53.95 32.39 -44.02
N VAL A 6 -53.81 31.20 -43.39
CA VAL A 6 -53.28 29.93 -43.94
C VAL A 6 -51.72 29.85 -43.96
N GLU A 7 -51.01 28.81 -43.52
CA GLU A 7 -51.25 27.36 -43.44
C GLU A 7 -50.28 26.70 -42.42
N VAL A 8 -50.72 25.61 -41.78
CA VAL A 8 -49.86 24.54 -41.27
C VAL A 8 -49.91 23.41 -42.29
N PRO A 9 -48.77 22.86 -42.73
CA PRO A 9 -48.74 21.50 -43.23
C PRO A 9 -48.04 20.55 -42.25
N ASP A 10 -48.79 19.54 -41.83
CA ASP A 10 -48.32 18.20 -41.48
C ASP A 10 -47.49 17.61 -42.63
N GLY A 11 -46.39 16.94 -42.27
CA GLY A 11 -45.45 16.28 -43.19
C GLY A 11 -44.92 15.00 -42.58
N GLU A 12 -45.80 14.00 -42.59
CA GLU A 12 -45.62 12.59 -42.28
C GLU A 12 -44.63 11.90 -43.25
N GLY A 13 -43.81 10.98 -42.72
CA GLY A 13 -43.54 9.70 -43.39
C GLY A 13 -42.16 9.46 -44.05
N ALA A 14 -41.68 8.23 -43.79
CA ALA A 14 -40.62 7.46 -44.49
C ALA A 14 -39.15 7.81 -44.15
N GLN A 15 -38.25 6.87 -43.85
CA GLN A 15 -38.28 5.41 -43.96
C GLN A 15 -37.14 4.81 -43.11
N ASP A 16 -37.48 3.74 -42.40
CA ASP A 16 -36.62 2.65 -41.99
C ASP A 16 -35.72 2.18 -43.14
N ASN A 17 -34.42 2.01 -42.87
CA ASN A 17 -33.54 1.09 -43.59
C ASN A 17 -32.22 0.93 -42.83
N GLY A 18 -32.01 -0.27 -42.28
CA GLY A 18 -30.69 -0.87 -42.43
C GLY A 18 -29.95 -1.24 -41.15
N VAL A 19 -30.36 -2.38 -40.57
CA VAL A 19 -29.45 -3.50 -40.29
C VAL A 19 -28.39 -3.31 -39.19
N ILE A 20 -28.78 -3.86 -38.05
CA ILE A 20 -27.99 -4.66 -37.12
C ILE A 20 -26.82 -5.38 -37.83
N GLY A 21 -25.59 -5.02 -37.47
CA GLY A 21 -24.40 -5.78 -37.84
C GLY A 21 -23.51 -5.99 -36.62
N PRO A 22 -23.33 -7.22 -36.11
CA PRO A 22 -22.39 -7.51 -35.04
C PRO A 22 -20.98 -7.59 -35.64
N ALA A 23 -20.09 -6.66 -35.30
CA ALA A 23 -18.67 -6.87 -35.56
C ALA A 23 -18.11 -7.82 -34.49
N ALA A 24 -18.36 -9.11 -34.71
CA ALA A 24 -17.59 -10.20 -34.13
C ALA A 24 -16.15 -10.08 -34.62
N ALA A 25 -15.28 -9.41 -33.85
CA ALA A 25 -13.84 -9.56 -34.00
C ALA A 25 -13.41 -10.77 -33.17
N ALA A 26 -13.40 -11.92 -33.84
CA ALA A 26 -12.88 -13.17 -33.34
C ALA A 26 -11.35 -13.10 -33.11
N VAL A 27 -10.96 -13.57 -31.92
CA VAL A 27 -9.79 -14.44 -31.62
C VAL A 27 -8.40 -14.02 -32.11
N ALA A 28 -7.51 -13.78 -31.14
CA ALA A 28 -6.20 -14.44 -31.13
C ALA A 28 -5.70 -14.61 -29.68
N ILE A 29 -5.91 -15.82 -29.13
CA ILE A 29 -5.18 -16.31 -27.97
C ILE A 29 -3.79 -16.68 -28.48
N ILE A 30 -2.75 -15.97 -28.06
CA ILE A 30 -1.37 -16.42 -28.28
C ILE A 30 -0.87 -17.00 -26.96
N SER A 31 -1.04 -18.31 -26.82
CA SER A 31 -0.35 -19.10 -25.81
C SER A 31 1.08 -19.33 -26.27
N VAL A 32 2.06 -18.66 -25.65
CA VAL A 32 3.46 -19.06 -25.75
C VAL A 32 3.72 -20.09 -24.64
N LEU A 33 3.64 -21.36 -25.03
CA LEU A 33 4.27 -22.49 -24.34
C LEU A 33 5.74 -22.52 -24.80
N VAL A 34 6.66 -22.12 -23.93
CA VAL A 34 8.07 -22.54 -24.05
C VAL A 34 8.28 -23.63 -23.03
N GLY A 35 8.42 -24.85 -23.57
CA GLY A 35 8.65 -26.08 -22.83
C GLY A 35 9.99 -26.08 -22.08
N GLY A 36 10.02 -26.93 -21.06
CA GLY A 36 11.23 -27.21 -20.30
C GLY A 36 12.23 -28.09 -21.04
N SER A 37 13.41 -28.22 -20.44
CA SER A 37 14.21 -29.44 -20.44
C SER A 37 15.23 -29.40 -19.31
N ILE A 38 15.41 -30.59 -18.72
CA ILE A 38 16.62 -31.21 -18.16
C ILE A 38 17.34 -30.62 -16.93
N LEU A 39 17.05 -31.24 -15.78
CA LEU A 39 17.95 -32.12 -15.03
C LEU A 39 19.46 -31.75 -15.03
N SER A 40 19.95 -31.33 -13.87
CA SER A 40 21.29 -31.73 -13.40
C SER A 40 21.24 -31.89 -11.88
N ALA A 41 21.16 -33.15 -11.47
CA ALA A 41 21.59 -33.59 -10.17
C ALA A 41 23.12 -33.41 -10.10
N HIS A 42 23.59 -32.75 -9.04
CA HIS A 42 24.94 -32.99 -8.54
C HIS A 42 24.83 -33.31 -7.05
N ASP A 43 24.94 -34.61 -6.81
CA ASP A 43 25.29 -35.23 -5.55
C ASP A 43 26.66 -34.70 -5.09
N LYS A 44 26.71 -34.08 -3.90
CA LYS A 44 27.84 -34.26 -2.98
C LYS A 44 27.33 -34.33 -1.55
N LYS A 45 27.07 -35.57 -1.17
CA LYS A 45 27.16 -36.16 0.16
C LYS A 45 28.40 -35.69 0.93
N LEU A 46 28.23 -35.36 2.22
CA LEU A 46 29.08 -35.66 3.39
C LEU A 46 28.61 -34.74 4.53
N SER A 47 27.72 -35.20 5.41
CA SER A 47 28.02 -35.98 6.62
C SER A 47 28.29 -35.07 7.83
N LEU A 48 27.33 -34.99 8.74
CA LEU A 48 27.53 -35.39 10.13
C LEU A 48 26.17 -35.53 10.82
N SER A 49 25.73 -36.77 10.97
CA SER A 49 24.76 -37.15 12.00
C SER A 49 25.51 -37.21 13.33
N GLU A 50 25.07 -36.46 14.33
CA GLU A 50 25.24 -36.87 15.71
C GLU A 50 23.91 -36.60 16.42
N ALA A 51 23.15 -37.67 16.63
CA ALA A 51 21.99 -37.71 17.49
C ALA A 51 22.37 -38.58 18.68
N GLY A 52 22.27 -38.04 19.89
CA GLY A 52 22.37 -38.83 21.11
C GLY A 52 22.22 -37.99 22.36
N PRO A 53 21.49 -38.44 23.38
CA PRO A 53 20.62 -37.59 24.19
C PRO A 53 21.23 -37.25 25.56
N VAL A 54 20.76 -36.15 26.17
CA VAL A 54 20.72 -36.04 27.63
C VAL A 54 19.41 -35.41 28.05
N ALA A 55 18.73 -36.15 28.92
CA ALA A 55 17.47 -35.81 29.55
C ALA A 55 17.69 -34.88 30.77
N GLU A 56 16.59 -34.22 31.13
CA GLU A 56 16.13 -33.97 32.51
C GLU A 56 16.63 -32.73 33.28
N ALA A 57 15.84 -31.65 33.15
CA ALA A 57 15.13 -30.92 34.23
C ALA A 57 15.93 -30.26 35.41
N PRO A 58 15.28 -29.57 36.37
CA PRO A 58 15.03 -28.12 36.34
C PRO A 58 15.66 -27.37 37.54
N ALA A 59 16.16 -26.15 37.33
CA ALA A 59 16.50 -25.16 38.37
C ALA A 59 17.01 -23.90 37.66
N ALA A 60 16.82 -22.66 38.09
CA ALA A 60 16.05 -22.06 39.17
C ALA A 60 15.89 -20.58 38.77
N LEU A 61 14.87 -19.95 39.34
CA LEU A 61 14.59 -18.52 39.25
C LEU A 61 15.84 -17.69 39.60
N SER A 62 16.33 -16.89 38.66
CA SER A 62 17.15 -15.71 38.97
C SER A 62 16.32 -14.45 38.71
N PRO A 63 15.98 -13.68 39.76
CA PRO A 63 15.36 -12.37 39.57
C PRO A 63 16.36 -11.43 38.89
N ALA A 64 15.89 -10.74 37.85
CA ALA A 64 16.60 -9.64 37.21
C ALA A 64 16.93 -8.54 38.25
N PRO A 65 18.09 -7.87 38.15
CA PRO A 65 18.38 -6.71 38.98
C PRO A 65 17.33 -5.60 38.71
N PRO A 66 16.91 -4.82 39.72
CA PRO A 66 16.02 -3.70 39.48
C PRO A 66 16.69 -2.71 38.54
N SER A 67 16.04 -2.45 37.40
CA SER A 67 16.37 -1.29 36.57
C SER A 67 16.25 -0.03 37.44
N PRO A 68 17.22 0.89 37.42
CA PRO A 68 17.07 2.17 38.08
C PRO A 68 15.91 2.93 37.43
N SER A 69 14.91 3.30 38.24
CA SER A 69 13.86 4.23 37.84
C SER A 69 14.49 5.51 37.26
N PRO A 70 13.92 6.11 36.20
CA PRO A 70 14.33 7.44 35.79
C PRO A 70 14.04 8.39 36.95
N VAL A 71 15.10 8.99 37.49
CA VAL A 71 15.00 10.14 38.38
C VAL A 71 14.35 11.23 37.56
N PHE A 72 13.12 11.61 37.90
CA PHE A 72 12.59 12.89 37.49
C PHE A 72 13.49 13.96 38.11
N ALA A 73 14.48 14.41 37.35
CA ALA A 73 15.13 15.67 37.61
C ALA A 73 14.03 16.73 37.53
N GLN A 74 13.54 17.18 38.68
CA GLN A 74 12.83 18.43 38.79
C GLN A 74 13.80 19.50 38.28
N GLY A 75 13.63 19.89 37.02
CA GLY A 75 14.30 21.06 36.48
C GLY A 75 13.88 22.28 37.31
N PRO A 76 14.79 23.20 37.63
CA PRO A 76 14.43 24.42 38.34
C PRO A 76 13.39 25.21 37.54
N SER A 77 12.38 25.72 38.25
CA SER A 77 11.37 26.65 37.70
C SER A 77 12.05 27.80 36.94
N PRO A 78 11.49 28.27 35.81
CA PRO A 78 12.06 29.39 35.06
C PRO A 78 11.67 30.68 35.77
N ALA A 79 12.53 31.18 36.65
CA ALA A 79 12.51 32.56 37.07
C ALA A 79 13.61 33.30 36.31
N ASP A 80 13.17 34.10 35.34
CA ASP A 80 13.81 35.30 34.78
C ASP A 80 15.35 35.32 34.70
N LEU A 81 15.89 34.76 33.60
CA LEU A 81 17.21 35.16 33.10
C LEU A 81 17.04 36.01 31.84
N PRO A 82 17.38 37.32 31.88
CA PRO A 82 17.37 38.16 30.70
C PRO A 82 18.60 37.85 29.84
N GLY A 83 18.40 37.27 28.66
CA GLY A 83 19.48 37.15 27.67
C GLY A 83 19.50 35.90 26.79
N ILE A 84 18.66 34.90 27.04
CA ILE A 84 18.47 33.81 26.08
C ILE A 84 17.31 34.16 25.14
N ALA A 85 17.63 34.80 24.01
CA ALA A 85 16.76 34.70 22.86
C ALA A 85 16.71 33.21 22.48
N SER A 86 15.68 32.50 22.95
CA SER A 86 15.32 31.20 22.41
C SER A 86 14.96 31.43 20.95
N ASP A 87 15.94 31.22 20.06
CA ASP A 87 15.72 30.89 18.66
C ASP A 87 15.03 29.51 18.62
N GLN A 88 13.80 29.45 19.15
CA GLN A 88 12.87 28.40 18.80
C GLN A 88 12.33 28.80 17.44
N GLY A 89 13.10 28.46 16.40
CA GLY A 89 12.56 28.34 15.05
C GLY A 89 11.20 27.64 15.14
N ALA A 90 10.21 28.20 14.45
CA ALA A 90 8.81 27.80 14.53
C ALA A 90 8.68 26.25 14.58
N PRO A 91 7.77 25.70 15.40
CA PRO A 91 7.60 24.26 15.48
C PRO A 91 7.36 23.72 14.08
N ALA A 92 8.28 22.87 13.60
CA ALA A 92 8.14 22.19 12.32
C ALA A 92 6.74 21.57 12.29
N ASN A 93 5.93 21.94 11.30
CA ASN A 93 4.53 21.54 11.23
C ASN A 93 4.46 20.04 10.90
N LEU A 94 4.49 19.19 11.93
CA LEU A 94 4.41 17.74 11.78
C LEU A 94 3.05 17.36 11.20
N SER A 95 3.07 16.86 9.96
CA SER A 95 1.87 16.33 9.32
C SER A 95 1.66 14.89 9.77
N ILE A 96 0.71 14.66 10.67
CA ILE A 96 0.32 13.30 11.09
C ILE A 96 -0.60 12.75 10.02
N SER A 97 -0.12 11.74 9.28
CA SER A 97 -0.90 11.07 8.23
C SER A 97 -1.11 9.60 8.58
N PRO A 98 -2.30 9.03 8.30
CA PRO A 98 -2.50 7.60 8.41
C PRO A 98 -1.70 6.86 7.34
N GLU A 99 -0.98 5.83 7.75
CA GLU A 99 -0.30 4.90 6.85
C GLU A 99 -0.84 3.50 7.07
N MET A 100 -0.81 2.66 6.04
CA MET A 100 -1.19 1.25 6.13
C MET A 100 -0.05 0.37 5.66
N VAL A 101 0.42 -0.51 6.53
CA VAL A 101 1.42 -1.53 6.23
C VAL A 101 0.69 -2.79 5.77
N VAL A 102 1.07 -3.34 4.63
CA VAL A 102 0.45 -4.53 4.04
C VAL A 102 1.52 -5.57 3.73
N LYS A 103 1.35 -6.77 4.28
CA LYS A 103 2.16 -7.95 3.96
C LYS A 103 1.35 -8.93 3.12
N PHE A 104 1.92 -9.38 2.01
CA PHE A 104 1.34 -10.42 1.17
C PHE A 104 1.87 -11.79 1.60
N LYS A 105 1.02 -12.82 1.60
CA LYS A 105 1.45 -14.21 1.87
C LYS A 105 2.42 -14.74 0.82
N ASN A 106 2.26 -14.25 -0.42
CA ASN A 106 3.13 -14.59 -1.53
C ASN A 106 3.66 -13.30 -2.16
N ASP A 107 4.93 -13.01 -1.86
CA ASP A 107 5.62 -11.84 -2.35
C ASP A 107 5.74 -11.82 -3.89
N ALA A 108 5.58 -12.94 -4.60
CA ALA A 108 5.71 -12.99 -6.06
C ALA A 108 4.80 -11.99 -6.80
N ARG A 109 3.63 -11.67 -6.22
CA ARG A 109 2.69 -10.68 -6.80
C ARG A 109 3.17 -9.24 -6.68
N VAL A 110 3.94 -8.94 -5.64
CA VAL A 110 4.45 -7.60 -5.32
C VAL A 110 5.95 -7.46 -5.54
N LYS A 111 6.63 -8.56 -5.88
CA LYS A 111 8.07 -8.59 -6.16
C LYS A 111 8.51 -7.55 -7.18
N PRO A 112 7.81 -7.32 -8.32
CA PRO A 112 8.20 -6.26 -9.24
C PRO A 112 8.16 -4.87 -8.61
N ILE A 113 7.20 -4.61 -7.71
CA ILE A 113 7.09 -3.35 -6.98
C ILE A 113 8.26 -3.20 -6.01
N ILE A 114 8.55 -4.24 -5.23
CA ILE A 114 9.64 -4.27 -4.25
C ILE A 114 11.00 -4.08 -4.93
N ASP A 115 11.30 -4.90 -5.95
CA ASP A 115 12.57 -4.85 -6.68
C ASP A 115 12.78 -3.47 -7.33
N GLN A 116 11.72 -2.88 -7.87
CA GLN A 116 11.78 -1.54 -8.46
C GLN A 116 11.89 -0.47 -7.38
N PHE A 117 11.30 -0.62 -6.20
CA PHE A 117 11.33 0.44 -5.19
C PHE A 117 12.76 0.82 -4.81
N TRP A 118 13.62 -0.19 -4.63
CA TRP A 118 15.02 -0.01 -4.28
C TRP A 118 15.89 0.56 -5.41
N LYS A 119 15.46 0.44 -6.67
CA LYS A 119 16.24 0.85 -7.85
C LYS A 119 15.71 2.14 -8.50
N ASN A 120 14.40 2.22 -8.61
CA ASN A 120 13.61 3.27 -9.24
C ASN A 120 12.23 3.38 -8.57
N PRO A 121 12.11 4.22 -7.52
CA PRO A 121 10.85 4.36 -6.77
C PRO A 121 9.69 4.90 -7.63
N ILE A 122 9.96 5.64 -8.71
CA ILE A 122 8.92 6.12 -9.63
C ILE A 122 8.33 4.93 -10.40
N ALA A 123 9.17 4.03 -10.91
CA ALA A 123 8.72 2.81 -11.57
C ALA A 123 7.95 1.89 -10.62
N ALA A 124 8.37 1.81 -9.35
CA ALA A 124 7.65 1.04 -8.32
C ALA A 124 6.24 1.59 -8.06
N ARG A 125 6.11 2.92 -7.93
CA ARG A 125 4.79 3.56 -7.78
C ARG A 125 3.91 3.29 -9.01
N LYS A 126 4.46 3.32 -10.23
CA LYS A 126 3.72 2.94 -11.45
C LYS A 126 3.27 1.48 -11.43
N ALA A 127 4.16 0.55 -11.07
CA ALA A 127 3.81 -0.87 -10.93
C ALA A 127 2.73 -1.10 -9.85
N PHE A 128 2.77 -0.34 -8.76
CA PHE A 128 1.72 -0.36 -7.75
C PHE A 128 0.37 0.13 -8.32
N LEU A 129 0.35 1.18 -9.15
CA LEU A 129 -0.89 1.62 -9.81
C LEU A 129 -1.49 0.55 -10.73
N GLU A 130 -0.64 -0.24 -11.41
CA GLU A 130 -1.08 -1.40 -12.20
C GLU A 130 -1.61 -2.56 -11.34
N LEU A 131 -1.06 -2.76 -10.15
CA LEU A 131 -1.63 -3.70 -9.17
C LEU A 131 -2.99 -3.19 -8.67
N ARG A 132 -3.08 -1.89 -8.34
CA ARG A 132 -4.28 -1.21 -7.83
C ARG A 132 -5.44 -1.31 -8.82
N SER A 133 -5.20 -1.21 -10.13
CA SER A 133 -6.26 -1.37 -11.13
C SER A 133 -6.89 -2.77 -11.13
N LYS A 134 -6.15 -3.79 -10.67
CA LYS A 134 -6.62 -5.18 -10.52
C LYS A 134 -7.14 -5.49 -9.12
N ARG A 135 -6.98 -4.57 -8.17
CA ARG A 135 -7.31 -4.70 -6.75
C ARG A 135 -8.10 -3.46 -6.27
N PRO A 136 -9.43 -3.45 -6.48
CA PRO A 136 -10.25 -2.28 -6.13
C PRO A 136 -10.26 -1.97 -4.62
N ASP A 137 -9.92 -2.94 -3.79
CA ASP A 137 -9.72 -2.79 -2.36
C ASP A 137 -8.49 -1.94 -1.99
N LEU A 138 -7.56 -1.72 -2.93
CA LEU A 138 -6.45 -0.78 -2.80
C LEU A 138 -6.75 0.60 -3.42
N SER A 139 -7.99 0.84 -3.85
CA SER A 139 -8.38 2.13 -4.44
C SER A 139 -8.20 3.29 -3.45
N GLY A 140 -7.80 4.44 -3.97
CA GLY A 140 -7.53 5.63 -3.15
C GLY A 140 -6.24 5.57 -2.34
N LEU A 141 -5.41 4.55 -2.54
CA LEU A 141 -4.08 4.42 -1.91
C LEU A 141 -2.96 4.60 -2.94
N THR A 142 -1.80 5.01 -2.44
CA THR A 142 -0.54 5.05 -3.19
C THR A 142 0.57 4.36 -2.40
N LEU A 143 1.59 3.87 -3.10
CA LEU A 143 2.80 3.35 -2.48
C LEU A 143 3.63 4.52 -1.97
N ASP A 144 3.86 4.55 -0.65
CA ASP A 144 4.80 5.48 -0.02
C ASP A 144 6.20 4.88 -0.02
N ARG A 145 6.36 3.72 0.64
CA ARG A 145 7.62 3.02 0.80
C ARG A 145 7.48 1.49 0.86
N VAL A 146 8.60 0.80 0.86
CA VAL A 146 8.71 -0.65 1.06
C VAL A 146 9.64 -0.92 2.25
N THR A 147 9.27 -1.87 3.12
CA THR A 147 10.11 -2.28 4.25
C THR A 147 11.09 -3.38 3.86
N TYR A 148 12.14 -3.58 4.65
CA TYR A 148 13.10 -4.68 4.44
C TYR A 148 12.47 -6.08 4.59
N SER A 149 11.32 -6.17 5.29
CA SER A 149 10.51 -7.39 5.43
C SER A 149 9.56 -7.63 4.25
N ASN A 150 9.75 -6.91 3.14
CA ASN A 150 8.90 -6.95 1.94
C ASN A 150 7.43 -6.53 2.22
N GLU A 151 7.20 -5.57 3.13
CA GLU A 151 5.88 -4.98 3.32
C GLU A 151 5.73 -3.72 2.45
N LEU A 152 4.54 -3.52 1.92
CA LEU A 152 4.19 -2.28 1.25
C LEU A 152 3.60 -1.32 2.28
N VAL A 153 4.16 -0.12 2.39
CA VAL A 153 3.55 0.95 3.16
C VAL A 153 2.79 1.87 2.23
N LEU A 154 1.50 2.00 2.49
CA LEU A 154 0.53 2.67 1.65
C LEU A 154 -0.01 3.90 2.38
N VAL A 155 -0.23 4.97 1.63
CA VAL A 155 -0.78 6.23 2.12
C VAL A 155 -1.98 6.66 1.28
N PRO A 156 -2.88 7.52 1.80
CA PRO A 156 -3.92 8.15 1.00
C PRO A 156 -3.35 8.76 -0.28
N ASP A 157 -4.02 8.53 -1.41
CA ASP A 157 -3.67 9.16 -2.67
C ASP A 157 -3.97 10.66 -2.59
N ALA A 158 -2.91 11.48 -2.60
CA ALA A 158 -2.99 12.94 -2.56
C ALA A 158 -3.77 13.54 -3.75
N SER A 159 -3.94 12.77 -4.83
CA SER A 159 -4.74 13.18 -6.01
C SER A 159 -6.24 13.03 -5.77
N SER A 160 -6.65 12.38 -4.68
CA SER A 160 -8.06 12.17 -4.36
C SER A 160 -8.71 13.46 -3.90
N LYS A 161 -9.88 13.79 -4.47
CA LYS A 161 -10.68 14.97 -4.09
C LYS A 161 -11.13 14.94 -2.63
N LYS A 162 -11.22 13.75 -2.04
CA LYS A 162 -11.60 13.54 -0.65
C LYS A 162 -10.39 12.98 0.12
N PRO A 163 -9.89 13.67 1.16
CA PRO A 163 -8.84 13.13 2.00
C PRO A 163 -9.35 11.89 2.73
N MET A 164 -8.61 10.80 2.64
CA MET A 164 -8.93 9.55 3.32
C MET A 164 -8.42 9.62 4.77
N GLY A 165 -9.35 9.53 5.73
CA GLY A 165 -9.02 9.57 7.15
C GLY A 165 -8.63 8.20 7.72
N ALA A 166 -8.09 8.20 8.94
CA ALA A 166 -7.67 6.98 9.65
C ALA A 166 -8.78 5.93 9.80
N LYS A 167 -10.04 6.35 9.97
CA LYS A 167 -11.19 5.43 10.06
C LYS A 167 -11.39 4.65 8.75
N GLU A 168 -11.35 5.35 7.62
CA GLU A 168 -11.53 4.76 6.29
C GLU A 168 -10.36 3.82 5.96
N MET A 169 -9.12 4.22 6.27
CA MET A 169 -7.93 3.36 6.17
C MET A 169 -8.09 2.07 6.98
N ARG A 170 -8.59 2.14 8.23
CA ARG A 170 -8.81 0.95 9.07
C ARG A 170 -9.89 0.03 8.50
N GLU A 171 -10.93 0.59 7.88
CA GLU A 171 -11.96 -0.20 7.21
C GLU A 171 -11.40 -0.93 5.99
N ILE A 172 -10.51 -0.28 5.23
CA ILE A 172 -9.79 -0.91 4.11
C ILE A 172 -8.87 -2.02 4.63
N ALA A 173 -8.06 -1.76 5.66
CA ALA A 173 -7.18 -2.77 6.28
C ALA A 173 -7.98 -4.01 6.70
N ARG A 174 -9.12 -3.82 7.39
CA ARG A 174 -10.01 -4.92 7.79
C ARG A 174 -10.57 -5.73 6.61
N LYS A 175 -10.76 -5.12 5.44
CA LYS A 175 -11.18 -5.83 4.22
C LYS A 175 -9.99 -6.59 3.62
N LEU A 176 -8.81 -5.97 3.58
CA LEU A 176 -7.58 -6.59 3.08
C LEU A 176 -7.21 -7.84 3.86
N THR A 177 -7.25 -7.82 5.20
CA THR A 177 -6.92 -8.98 6.04
C THR A 177 -7.83 -10.20 5.78
N LYS A 178 -9.03 -10.00 5.23
CA LYS A 178 -9.94 -11.09 4.84
C LYS A 178 -9.61 -11.68 3.47
N SER A 179 -8.73 -11.04 2.70
CA SER A 179 -8.32 -11.50 1.38
C SER A 179 -7.38 -12.72 1.51
N PRO A 180 -7.50 -13.72 0.62
CA PRO A 180 -6.73 -14.96 0.75
C PRO A 180 -5.22 -14.75 0.59
N ASP A 181 -4.78 -13.71 -0.12
CA ASP A 181 -3.39 -13.43 -0.47
C ASP A 181 -2.70 -12.40 0.45
N ILE A 182 -3.42 -11.82 1.40
CA ILE A 182 -2.89 -10.90 2.40
C ILE A 182 -2.59 -11.69 3.67
N GLU A 183 -1.37 -11.52 4.18
CA GLU A 183 -0.96 -12.11 5.46
C GLU A 183 -1.51 -11.26 6.60
N TYR A 184 -1.25 -9.96 6.55
CA TYR A 184 -1.85 -8.97 7.44
C TYR A 184 -1.85 -7.57 6.79
N ALA A 185 -2.70 -6.69 7.33
CA ALA A 185 -2.77 -5.28 6.96
C ALA A 185 -3.09 -4.44 8.21
N GLU A 186 -2.27 -3.45 8.51
CA GLU A 186 -2.36 -2.65 9.73
C GLU A 186 -2.22 -1.17 9.46
N VAL A 187 -2.97 -0.35 10.20
CA VAL A 187 -2.92 1.11 10.08
C VAL A 187 -2.12 1.68 11.23
N THR A 188 -1.07 2.44 10.90
CA THR A 188 -0.25 3.20 11.84
C THR A 188 -0.43 4.69 11.64
N MET A 189 -0.26 5.48 12.69
CA MET A 189 -0.20 6.93 12.60
C MET A 189 1.27 7.34 12.62
N THR A 190 1.75 7.96 11.55
CA THR A 190 3.14 8.40 11.45
C THR A 190 3.17 9.92 11.30
N ALA A 191 4.00 10.57 12.11
CA ALA A 191 4.29 11.99 11.94
C ALA A 191 5.33 12.14 10.83
N HIS A 192 4.96 12.80 9.74
CA HIS A 192 5.92 13.22 8.73
C HIS A 192 6.46 14.59 9.13
N PRO A 193 7.78 14.83 9.06
CA PRO A 193 8.30 16.18 9.17
C PRO A 193 7.63 17.05 8.11
N GLY A 194 7.11 18.21 8.53
CA GLY A 194 6.56 19.18 7.60
C GLY A 194 7.63 19.59 6.61
N GLY A 195 7.43 19.24 5.34
CA GLY A 195 8.23 19.82 4.27
C GLY A 195 7.73 21.24 4.08
N ASP A 196 8.52 22.22 4.51
CA ASP A 196 8.34 23.61 4.10
C ASP A 196 8.24 23.63 2.57
N LYS A 197 7.06 23.99 2.06
CA LYS A 197 6.83 24.26 0.65
C LYS A 197 6.68 25.76 0.46
#